data_AF-A0A517CM34-F1
#
_entry.id   AF-A0A517CM34-F1
#
_cell.length_a   1.000
_cell.length_b   1.000
_cell.length_c   1.000
_cell.angle_alpha   90.00
_cell.angle_beta   90.00
_cell.angle_gamma   90.00
#
_symmetry.space_group_name_H-M   'P 1'
#
loop_
_entity.id
_entity.type
_entity.pdbx_description
1 polymer ?
#
loop_
_entity_poly.entity_id
_entity_poly.type
_entity_poly.pdbx_seq_one_letter_code
_entity_poly.pdbx_strand_id
1 'polypeptide(L)'
;MDKYTEKKLRNQVFQKFIERHVGENQMTLVRECNTFLSFVTDKSLEKNKLYKANSCKNRFCPVCSWRKARKDALGLSLMMQHVQKEHKKEFIFLTLTTPNVSKNGLEDEIKHYNQSFRRLSNRTKFKKVV
;
A
#
# COMPACT_ATOMS: atom_id res chain seq x y z
N MET A 1 8.83 14.99 -26.28
CA MET A 1 7.95 15.01 -25.08
C MET A 1 8.37 13.85 -24.20
N ASP A 2 8.80 14.13 -22.97
CA ASP A 2 9.24 13.08 -22.05
C ASP A 2 8.09 12.13 -21.76
N LYS A 3 8.27 10.86 -22.12
CA LYS A 3 7.26 9.80 -21.92
C LYS A 3 7.28 9.39 -20.45
N TYR A 4 6.70 10.22 -19.59
CA TYR A 4 6.58 9.91 -18.17
C TYR A 4 5.68 8.69 -17.94
N THR A 5 6.02 7.90 -16.92
CA THR A 5 5.14 6.81 -16.47
C THR A 5 3.84 7.38 -15.92
N GLU A 6 2.74 6.64 -16.05
CA GLU A 6 1.42 7.00 -15.49
C GLU A 6 1.50 7.40 -14.00
N LYS A 7 2.36 6.74 -13.23
CA LYS A 7 2.53 6.98 -11.79
C LYS A 7 3.24 8.32 -11.55
N LYS A 8 4.16 8.71 -12.45
CA LYS A 8 4.81 10.03 -12.43
C LYS A 8 3.84 11.14 -12.87
N LEU A 9 2.97 10.90 -13.85
CA LEU A 9 1.89 11.82 -14.21
C LEU A 9 0.96 12.09 -13.01
N ARG A 10 0.55 11.03 -12.29
CA ARG A 10 -0.22 11.19 -11.04
C ARG A 10 0.55 11.93 -9.95
N ASN A 11 1.88 11.78 -9.88
CA ASN A 11 2.71 12.57 -8.97
C ASN A 11 2.72 14.07 -9.33
N GLN A 12 2.69 14.44 -10.62
CA GLN A 12 2.56 15.85 -11.04
C GLN A 12 1.21 16.46 -10.63
N VAL A 13 0.14 15.66 -10.65
CA VAL A 13 -1.15 16.10 -10.11
C VAL A 13 -1.10 16.23 -8.59
N PHE A 14 -0.50 15.25 -7.89
CA PHE A 14 -0.31 15.26 -6.44
C PHE A 14 0.45 16.50 -5.94
N GLN A 15 1.44 16.97 -6.71
CA GLN A 15 2.19 18.19 -6.40
C GLN A 15 1.27 19.39 -6.12
N LYS A 16 0.22 19.58 -6.92
CA LYS A 16 -0.74 20.68 -6.76
C LYS A 16 -1.54 20.60 -5.46
N PHE A 17 -1.79 19.39 -4.96
CA PHE A 17 -2.55 19.18 -3.74
C PHE A 17 -1.70 19.34 -2.48
N ILE A 18 -0.44 18.90 -2.53
CA ILE A 18 0.42 18.84 -1.35
C ILE A 18 1.18 20.15 -1.09
N GLU A 19 1.33 21.02 -2.10
CA GLU A 19 2.14 22.25 -2.03
C GLU A 19 1.80 23.14 -0.84
N ARG A 20 0.52 23.26 -0.47
CA ARG A 20 0.08 24.06 0.70
C ARG A 20 0.32 23.40 2.06
N HIS A 21 0.73 22.12 2.06
CA HIS A 21 0.82 21.28 3.25
C HIS A 21 2.25 20.82 3.54
N VAL A 22 3.25 21.19 2.73
CA VAL A 22 4.66 20.82 2.92
C VAL A 22 5.58 22.02 2.69
N GLY A 23 6.72 22.06 3.38
CA GLY A 23 7.74 23.07 3.14
C GLY A 23 8.50 22.87 1.82
N GLU A 24 9.22 23.89 1.37
CA GLU A 24 9.92 23.91 0.08
C GLU A 24 10.87 22.72 -0.12
N ASN A 25 11.64 22.36 0.90
CA ASN A 25 12.56 21.23 0.85
C ASN A 25 11.84 19.90 0.52
N GLN A 26 10.69 19.66 1.15
CA GLN A 26 9.89 18.48 0.85
C GLN A 26 9.24 18.57 -0.53
N MET A 27 8.84 19.78 -0.94
CA MET A 27 8.25 20.00 -2.25
C MET A 27 9.25 19.69 -3.38
N THR A 28 10.52 20.09 -3.22
CA THR A 28 11.61 19.73 -4.15
C THR A 28 11.75 18.22 -4.27
N LEU A 29 11.78 17.49 -3.15
CA LEU A 29 11.83 16.02 -3.16
C LEU A 29 10.63 15.41 -3.88
N VAL A 30 9.42 15.95 -3.70
CA VAL A 30 8.20 15.48 -4.36
C VAL A 30 8.26 15.71 -5.87
N ARG A 31 8.76 16.87 -6.31
CA ARG A 31 8.94 17.23 -7.74
C ARG A 31 9.96 16.31 -8.40
N GLU A 32 11.09 16.07 -7.74
CA GLU A 32 12.16 15.22 -8.22
C GLU A 32 11.90 13.73 -8.03
N CYS A 33 10.86 13.34 -7.29
CA CYS A 33 10.61 11.94 -7.00
C CYS A 33 10.57 11.10 -8.28
N ASN A 34 11.45 10.08 -8.34
CA ASN A 34 11.56 9.11 -9.42
C ASN A 34 11.97 9.70 -10.78
N THR A 35 12.71 10.82 -10.78
CA THR A 35 13.39 11.34 -11.98
C THR A 35 14.72 10.64 -12.24
N PHE A 36 15.36 10.09 -11.20
CA PHE A 36 16.62 9.36 -11.29
C PHE A 36 16.43 7.89 -10.90
N LEU A 37 16.90 6.99 -11.77
CA LEU A 37 16.93 5.56 -11.56
C LEU A 37 18.32 5.04 -11.94
N SER A 38 18.93 4.26 -11.06
CA SER A 38 20.18 3.56 -11.31
C SER A 38 19.94 2.06 -11.22
N PHE A 39 20.41 1.34 -12.22
CA PHE A 39 20.25 -0.10 -12.36
C PHE A 39 21.62 -0.77 -12.28
N VAL A 40 21.66 -1.91 -11.61
CA VAL A 40 22.77 -2.87 -11.72
C VAL A 40 22.39 -3.89 -12.78
N THR A 41 23.35 -4.27 -13.61
CA THR A 41 23.13 -5.12 -14.77
C THR A 41 24.20 -6.19 -14.89
N ASP A 42 23.88 -7.29 -15.55
CA ASP A 42 24.87 -8.26 -16.01
C ASP A 42 25.70 -7.72 -17.18
N LYS A 43 26.80 -8.41 -17.49
CA LYS A 43 27.73 -8.01 -18.58
C LYS A 43 27.04 -7.93 -19.94
N SER A 44 26.02 -8.75 -20.17
CA SER A 44 25.23 -8.81 -21.41
C SER A 44 24.15 -7.72 -21.50
N LEU A 45 23.90 -6.95 -20.43
CA LEU A 45 22.85 -5.93 -20.34
C LEU A 45 21.41 -6.46 -20.48
N GLU A 46 21.23 -7.77 -20.39
CA GLU A 46 19.91 -8.41 -20.56
C GLU A 46 19.09 -8.36 -19.28
N LYS A 47 19.76 -8.47 -18.12
CA LYS A 47 19.10 -8.48 -16.81
C LYS A 47 19.51 -7.25 -16.04
N ASN A 48 18.55 -6.36 -15.84
CA ASN A 48 18.72 -5.21 -14.96
C ASN A 48 17.90 -5.36 -13.67
N LYS A 49 18.45 -4.82 -12.59
CA LYS A 49 17.77 -4.69 -11.31
C LYS A 49 17.91 -3.24 -10.85
N LEU A 50 16.79 -2.63 -10.48
CA LEU A 50 16.80 -1.30 -9.89
C LEU A 50 17.61 -1.33 -8.58
N TYR A 51 18.68 -0.56 -8.52
CA TYR A 51 19.59 -0.46 -7.37
C TYR A 51 19.32 0.78 -6.53
N LYS A 52 19.19 1.94 -7.17
CA LYS A 52 18.97 3.22 -6.48
C LYS A 52 17.95 4.07 -7.23
N ALA A 53 17.17 4.84 -6.48
CA ALA A 53 16.22 5.80 -7.01
C ALA A 53 16.03 6.96 -6.02
N ASN A 54 15.73 8.15 -6.53
CA ASN A 54 15.35 9.27 -5.68
C ASN A 54 13.85 9.19 -5.33
N SER A 55 13.53 8.90 -4.07
CA SER A 55 12.14 8.82 -3.59
C SER A 55 11.87 9.92 -2.57
N CYS A 56 10.74 10.61 -2.70
CA CYS A 56 10.34 11.64 -1.73
C CYS A 56 9.88 11.08 -0.38
N LYS A 57 9.60 9.78 -0.29
CA LYS A 57 9.11 9.08 0.92
C LYS A 57 7.78 9.59 1.50
N ASN A 58 7.12 10.54 0.84
CA ASN A 58 5.79 10.99 1.23
C ASN A 58 4.75 9.87 1.02
N ARG A 59 3.94 9.60 2.05
CA ARG A 59 2.93 8.52 2.07
C ARG A 59 1.87 8.66 0.97
N PHE A 60 1.58 9.88 0.54
CA PHE A 60 0.56 10.17 -0.47
C PHE A 60 1.14 10.28 -1.89
N CYS A 61 2.47 10.24 -2.04
CA CYS A 61 3.08 10.27 -3.37
C CYS A 61 2.78 8.97 -4.14
N PRO A 62 2.08 9.03 -5.28
CA PRO A 62 1.63 7.82 -6.00
C PRO A 62 2.77 6.86 -6.38
N VAL A 63 3.96 7.40 -6.67
CA VAL A 63 5.13 6.58 -6.99
C VAL A 63 5.66 5.85 -5.75
N CYS A 64 5.77 6.55 -4.62
CA CYS A 64 6.29 5.97 -3.38
C CYS A 64 5.30 4.96 -2.79
N SER A 65 4.01 5.29 -2.74
CA SER A 65 2.96 4.41 -2.23
C SER A 65 2.85 3.12 -3.05
N TRP A 66 2.96 3.22 -4.38
CA TRP A 66 2.95 2.04 -5.25
C TRP A 66 4.18 1.13 -5.02
N ARG A 67 5.39 1.72 -4.92
CA ARG A 67 6.61 0.94 -4.65
C ARG A 67 6.54 0.25 -3.29
N LYS A 68 6.07 0.98 -2.27
CA LYS A 68 5.84 0.45 -0.92
C LYS A 68 4.86 -0.73 -0.97
N ALA A 69 3.70 -0.56 -1.61
CA ALA A 69 2.69 -1.60 -1.75
C ALA A 69 3.24 -2.87 -2.43
N ARG A 70 4.07 -2.75 -3.48
CA ARG A 70 4.70 -3.91 -4.13
C ARG A 70 5.70 -4.62 -3.22
N LYS A 71 6.51 -3.87 -2.46
CA LYS A 71 7.46 -4.45 -1.51
C LYS A 71 6.72 -5.19 -0.39
N ASP A 72 5.68 -4.57 0.15
CA ASP A 72 4.87 -5.14 1.23
C ASP A 72 4.10 -6.38 0.74
N ALA A 73 3.55 -6.35 -0.48
CA ALA A 73 2.90 -7.51 -1.10
C ALA A 73 3.86 -8.69 -1.28
N LEU A 74 5.11 -8.45 -1.70
CA LEU A 74 6.12 -9.50 -1.80
C LEU A 74 6.42 -10.10 -0.43
N GLY A 75 6.68 -9.26 0.58
CA GLY A 75 6.91 -9.71 1.95
C GLY A 75 5.75 -10.54 2.49
N LEU A 76 4.52 -10.07 2.27
CA LEU A 76 3.30 -10.78 2.66
C LEU A 76 3.19 -12.13 1.96
N SER A 77 3.44 -12.20 0.64
CA SER A 77 3.38 -13.45 -0.11
C SER A 77 4.36 -14.50 0.41
N LEU A 78 5.58 -14.09 0.78
CA LEU A 78 6.59 -14.98 1.36
C LEU A 78 6.17 -15.49 2.74
N MET A 79 5.64 -14.60 3.60
CA MET A 79 5.12 -14.99 4.91
C MET A 79 3.95 -15.96 4.78
N MET A 80 3.02 -15.71 3.86
CA MET A 80 1.89 -16.60 3.60
C MET A 80 2.35 -17.99 3.13
N GLN A 81 3.31 -18.05 2.20
CA GLN A 81 3.88 -19.32 1.74
C GLN A 81 4.55 -20.10 2.88
N HIS A 82 5.27 -19.41 3.77
CA HIS A 82 5.91 -20.03 4.92
C HIS A 82 4.86 -20.61 5.89
N VAL A 83 3.81 -19.86 6.23
CA VAL A 83 2.73 -20.32 7.11
C VAL A 83 1.98 -21.52 6.52
N GLN A 84 1.75 -21.53 5.21
CA GLN A 84 1.14 -22.67 4.53
C GLN A 84 2.00 -23.93 4.65
N LYS A 85 3.32 -23.82 4.47
CA LYS A 85 4.24 -24.97 4.53
C LYS A 85 4.43 -25.50 5.95
N GLU A 86 4.74 -24.61 6.90
CA GLU A 86 5.11 -25.01 8.26
C GLU A 86 3.90 -25.33 9.14
N HIS A 87 2.83 -24.54 9.02
CA HIS A 87 1.66 -24.65 9.90
C HIS A 87 0.46 -25.31 9.24
N LYS A 88 0.55 -25.66 7.94
CA LYS A 88 -0.55 -26.26 7.16
C LYS A 88 -1.86 -25.46 7.29
N LYS A 89 -1.75 -24.13 7.42
CA LYS A 89 -2.88 -23.21 7.52
C LYS A 89 -3.17 -22.58 6.17
N GLU A 90 -4.46 -22.45 5.85
CA GLU A 90 -4.93 -21.68 4.70
C GLU A 90 -5.39 -20.28 5.11
N PHE A 91 -5.43 -19.37 4.15
CA PHE A 91 -5.82 -17.98 4.36
C PHE A 91 -7.18 -17.71 3.72
N ILE A 92 -8.04 -17.01 4.46
CA ILE A 92 -9.31 -16.52 3.95
C ILE A 92 -9.19 -15.00 3.82
N PHE A 93 -9.39 -14.50 2.59
CA PHE A 93 -9.58 -13.07 2.38
C PHE A 93 -11.06 -12.74 2.57
N LEU A 94 -11.39 -12.11 3.69
CA LEU A 94 -12.76 -11.78 4.07
C LEU A 94 -12.96 -10.26 4.04
N THR A 95 -13.89 -9.80 3.20
CA THR A 95 -14.39 -8.43 3.22
C THR A 95 -15.80 -8.44 3.77
N LEU A 96 -15.97 -7.86 4.95
CA LEU A 96 -17.27 -7.65 5.56
C LEU A 96 -17.69 -6.20 5.23
N THR A 97 -18.95 -5.99 4.86
CA THR A 97 -19.49 -4.67 4.49
C THR A 97 -20.84 -4.45 5.15
N THR A 98 -21.23 -3.19 5.25
CA THR A 98 -22.57 -2.76 5.69
C THR A 98 -23.18 -1.88 4.60
N PRO A 99 -24.53 -1.85 4.45
CA PRO A 99 -25.19 -0.90 3.56
C PRO A 99 -24.82 0.56 3.85
N ASN A 100 -25.01 1.43 2.85
CA ASN A 100 -24.82 2.85 3.06
C ASN A 100 -25.83 3.37 4.09
N VAL A 101 -25.33 4.08 5.10
CA VAL A 101 -26.15 4.67 6.17
C VAL A 101 -26.11 6.20 6.10
N SER A 102 -27.18 6.84 6.57
CA SER A 102 -27.22 8.30 6.69
C SER A 102 -26.24 8.78 7.76
N LYS A 103 -25.87 10.07 7.72
CA LYS A 103 -24.97 10.68 8.71
C LYS A 103 -25.39 10.40 10.15
N ASN A 104 -26.69 10.48 10.42
CA ASN A 104 -27.25 10.29 11.76
C ASN A 104 -27.17 8.82 12.23
N GLY A 105 -27.20 7.85 11.31
CA GLY A 105 -27.10 6.42 11.63
C GLY A 105 -25.68 5.85 11.59
N LEU A 106 -24.68 6.66 11.21
CA LEU A 106 -23.30 6.20 11.03
C LEU A 106 -22.70 5.65 12.33
N GLU A 107 -22.91 6.35 13.44
CA GLU A 107 -22.34 5.94 14.73
C GLU A 107 -22.92 4.60 15.20
N ASP A 108 -24.23 4.43 15.07
CA ASP A 108 -24.93 3.22 15.46
C ASP A 108 -24.52 2.03 14.59
N GLU A 109 -24.37 2.23 13.28
CA GLU A 109 -23.91 1.19 12.38
C GLU A 109 -22.46 0.76 12.69
N ILE A 110 -21.57 1.71 12.99
CA ILE A 110 -20.19 1.41 13.42
C ILE A 110 -20.20 0.59 14.71
N LYS A 111 -21.03 0.96 15.70
CA LYS A 111 -21.18 0.20 16.96
C LYS A 111 -21.68 -1.20 16.70
N HIS A 112 -22.74 -1.34 15.89
CA HIS A 112 -23.33 -2.62 15.51
C HIS A 112 -22.31 -3.53 14.82
N TYR A 113 -21.55 -2.98 13.88
CA TYR A 113 -20.55 -3.70 13.12
C TYR A 113 -19.39 -4.19 13.99
N ASN A 114 -18.87 -3.33 14.87
CA ASN A 114 -17.84 -3.69 15.84
C ASN A 114 -18.33 -4.78 16.81
N GLN A 115 -19.59 -4.68 17.28
CA GLN A 115 -20.18 -5.69 18.15
C GLN A 115 -20.36 -7.03 17.41
N SER A 116 -20.79 -6.99 16.14
CA SER A 116 -20.91 -8.17 15.28
C SER A 116 -19.57 -8.87 15.08
N PHE A 117 -18.52 -8.10 14.79
CA PHE A 117 -17.16 -8.64 14.69
C PHE A 117 -16.68 -9.22 16.03
N ARG A 118 -16.92 -8.54 17.15
CA ARG A 118 -16.60 -9.06 18.49
C ARG A 118 -17.32 -10.38 18.78
N ARG A 119 -18.59 -10.51 18.38
CA ARG A 119 -19.35 -11.77 18.48
C ARG A 119 -18.69 -12.88 17.66
N LEU A 120 -18.26 -12.59 16.43
CA LEU A 120 -17.52 -13.54 15.59
C LEU A 120 -16.21 -13.97 16.26
N SER A 121 -15.39 -13.02 16.69
CA SER A 121 -14.08 -13.28 17.31
C SER A 121 -14.17 -14.01 18.65
N ASN A 122 -15.31 -13.90 19.35
CA ASN A 122 -15.55 -14.62 20.60
C ASN A 122 -15.96 -16.09 20.43
N ARG A 123 -16.35 -16.52 19.22
CA ARG A 123 -16.73 -17.91 18.97
C ARG A 123 -15.54 -18.84 19.22
N THR A 124 -15.79 -19.97 19.87
CA THR A 124 -14.76 -20.98 20.19
C THR A 124 -14.01 -21.45 18.94
N LYS A 125 -14.71 -21.61 17.81
CA LYS A 125 -14.08 -21.99 16.52
C LYS A 125 -13.12 -20.92 16.01
N PHE A 126 -13.44 -19.64 16.18
CA PHE A 126 -12.57 -18.54 15.76
C PHE A 126 -11.29 -18.51 16.59
N LYS A 127 -11.42 -18.54 17.93
CA LYS A 127 -10.28 -18.54 18.87
C LYS A 127 -9.34 -19.75 18.74
N LYS A 128 -9.84 -20.88 18.24
CA LYS A 128 -9.02 -22.07 18.00
C LYS A 128 -8.14 -21.95 16.75
N VAL A 129 -8.50 -21.08 15.81
CA VAL A 129 -7.86 -21.00 14.47
C VAL A 129 -6.95 -19.77 14.34
N VAL A 130 -7.38 -18.63 14.92
CA VAL A 130 -6.66 -17.35 14.94
C VAL A 130 -5.81 -17.26 16.20
#